data_AF-A0A0D9QN81-F1
#
_entry.id   AF-A0A0D9QN81-F1
#
_cell.length_a   1.000
_cell.length_b   1.000
_cell.length_c   1.000
_cell.angle_alpha   90.00
_cell.angle_beta   90.00
_cell.angle_gamma   90.00
#
_symmetry.space_group_name_H-M   'P 1'
#
loop_
_entity.id
_entity.type
_entity.pdbx_description
1 polymer ?
#
loop_
_entity_poly.entity_id
_entity_poly.type
_entity_poly.pdbx_seq_one_letter_code
_entity_poly.pdbx_strand_id
1 'polypeptide(L)'
;MRKVFYSLMVSIYIWLCVYSPVYALYFKEIELGNYYICNLNDYPREYCVVDYDPNRIIKLLCPIVHNEGEHTKMYNSSYCFRYKGIKDRLIISNNEEPIYKTLPGIILENQFVYDRYNLGIYMMPLKLEEDMSIVCVCDTKNEYKGITPYIKIKIKKSNNVVGAGSANEHIKGCDFGNNQGEHQFLTIPQSHEENAVCDIQANPGDIVGINCINYNEQDLENKDVRLEPSNCFSTVSFSLYTFNFVKMNINNIFPNAKYYPESSAFPKDPNLKKFSTTSYLWIPAHVPQEFFFFCSCQYAKGEAIATYHVSSSALAV
;
A
#
# COMPACT_ATOMS: atom_id res chain seq x y z
N MET A 1 40.29 40.68 -10.37
CA MET A 1 38.80 40.75 -10.40
C MET A 1 38.12 39.40 -10.66
N ARG A 2 38.51 38.60 -11.67
CA ARG A 2 37.87 37.28 -11.95
C ARG A 2 37.80 36.30 -10.77
N LYS A 3 38.89 36.13 -9.99
CA LYS A 3 38.95 35.16 -8.87
C LYS A 3 37.98 35.49 -7.72
N VAL A 4 37.75 36.77 -7.45
CA VAL A 4 36.81 37.22 -6.41
C VAL A 4 35.37 36.92 -6.83
N PHE A 5 35.06 37.08 -8.13
CA PHE A 5 33.74 36.80 -8.68
C PHE A 5 33.38 35.30 -8.61
N TYR A 6 34.35 34.41 -8.90
CA TYR A 6 34.15 32.96 -8.76
C TYR A 6 33.96 32.54 -7.30
N SER A 7 34.72 33.13 -6.37
CA SER A 7 34.54 32.84 -4.93
C SER A 7 33.15 33.26 -4.45
N LEU A 8 32.64 34.41 -4.91
CA LEU A 8 31.31 34.92 -4.55
C LEU A 8 30.19 34.06 -5.15
N MET A 9 30.34 33.61 -6.40
CA MET A 9 29.39 32.69 -7.04
C MET A 9 29.34 31.32 -6.36
N VAL A 10 30.49 30.77 -5.94
CA VAL A 10 30.53 29.51 -5.16
C VAL A 10 29.88 29.69 -3.79
N SER A 11 30.09 30.85 -3.16
CA SER A 11 29.47 31.18 -1.87
C SER A 11 27.94 31.28 -1.98
N ILE A 12 27.45 31.96 -3.02
CA ILE A 12 26.01 32.08 -3.33
C ILE A 12 25.41 30.70 -3.66
N TYR A 13 26.11 29.87 -4.43
CA TYR A 13 25.66 28.52 -4.77
C TYR A 13 25.56 27.62 -3.54
N ILE A 14 26.57 27.63 -2.66
CA ILE A 14 26.54 26.90 -1.39
C ILE A 14 25.40 27.43 -0.51
N TRP A 15 25.20 28.75 -0.44
CA TRP A 15 24.08 29.34 0.29
C TRP A 15 22.73 28.89 -0.28
N LEU A 16 22.56 28.88 -1.59
CA LEU A 16 21.33 28.41 -2.23
C LEU A 16 21.12 26.90 -1.98
N CYS A 17 22.15 26.07 -2.05
CA CYS A 17 22.01 24.63 -1.80
C CYS A 17 21.81 24.28 -0.32
N VAL A 18 22.40 25.02 0.60
CA VAL A 18 22.32 24.77 2.06
C VAL A 18 21.06 25.38 2.67
N TYR A 19 20.59 26.53 2.16
CA TYR A 19 19.41 27.25 2.69
C TYR A 19 18.13 27.12 1.83
N SER A 20 18.19 26.55 0.62
CA SER A 20 16.98 26.22 -0.16
C SER A 20 16.49 24.76 -0.10
N PRO A 21 16.87 23.86 0.84
CA PRO A 21 16.42 22.48 0.78
C PRO A 21 14.94 22.28 1.15
N VAL A 22 14.15 23.36 1.32
CA VAL A 22 12.85 23.30 2.02
C VAL A 22 11.65 23.80 1.19
N TYR A 23 11.82 24.21 -0.07
CA TYR A 23 10.65 24.70 -0.83
C TYR A 23 9.70 23.59 -1.32
N ALA A 24 10.17 22.34 -1.43
CA ALA A 24 9.31 21.22 -1.82
C ALA A 24 8.34 20.76 -0.71
N LEU A 25 8.59 21.12 0.55
CA LEU A 25 7.77 20.69 1.70
C LEU A 25 6.48 21.51 1.88
N TYR A 26 6.30 22.60 1.12
CA TYR A 26 5.14 23.52 1.26
C TYR A 26 4.06 23.34 0.19
N PHE A 27 4.26 22.42 -0.76
CA PHE A 27 3.23 22.14 -1.76
C PHE A 27 2.18 21.21 -1.17
N LYS A 28 0.92 21.64 -1.28
CA LYS A 28 -0.26 20.86 -0.86
C LYS A 28 -0.37 19.55 -1.63
N GLU A 29 -0.17 19.60 -2.94
CA GLU A 29 -0.27 18.46 -3.84
C GLU A 29 1.04 18.37 -4.62
N ILE A 30 1.66 17.18 -4.60
CA ILE A 30 2.93 16.94 -5.27
C ILE A 30 2.84 15.63 -6.04
N GLU A 31 3.16 15.69 -7.33
CA GLU A 31 3.35 14.51 -8.16
C GLU A 31 4.85 14.28 -8.37
N LEU A 32 5.38 13.16 -7.85
CA LEU A 32 6.78 12.79 -7.99
C LEU A 32 6.89 11.34 -8.43
N GLY A 33 7.30 11.12 -9.68
CA GLY A 33 7.41 9.77 -10.25
C GLY A 33 6.08 9.02 -10.19
N ASN A 34 6.04 7.93 -9.44
CA ASN A 34 4.85 7.12 -9.19
C ASN A 34 4.09 7.51 -7.90
N TYR A 35 4.39 8.65 -7.29
CA TYR A 35 3.70 9.12 -6.07
C TYR A 35 2.82 10.33 -6.34
N TYR A 36 1.61 10.30 -5.78
CA TYR A 36 0.80 11.46 -5.49
C TYR A 36 0.85 11.72 -3.99
N ILE A 37 1.35 12.88 -3.57
CA ILE A 37 1.50 13.25 -2.16
C ILE A 37 0.56 14.40 -1.85
N CYS A 38 -0.35 14.18 -0.91
CA CYS A 38 -1.20 15.21 -0.32
C CYS A 38 -0.64 15.59 1.06
N ASN A 39 -0.22 16.85 1.21
CA ASN A 39 0.28 17.41 2.47
C ASN A 39 -0.79 18.32 3.10
N LEU A 40 -1.37 17.88 4.21
CA LEU A 40 -2.44 18.60 4.91
C LEU A 40 -1.96 19.40 6.13
N ASN A 41 -0.67 19.30 6.53
CA ASN A 41 -0.15 20.03 7.70
C ASN A 41 -0.13 21.55 7.50
N ASP A 42 0.06 22.02 6.28
CA ASP A 42 0.14 23.46 6.02
C ASP A 42 -1.25 24.14 5.99
N TYR A 43 -2.34 23.36 6.05
CA TYR A 43 -3.70 23.88 5.85
C TYR A 43 -4.78 23.07 6.61
N PRO A 44 -5.05 23.38 7.90
CA PRO A 44 -5.97 22.62 8.78
C PRO A 44 -7.46 22.68 8.38
N ARG A 45 -7.81 23.24 7.22
CA ARG A 45 -9.17 23.32 6.67
C ARG A 45 -9.26 22.81 5.23
N GLU A 46 -8.18 22.26 4.70
CA GLU A 46 -8.11 21.91 3.29
C GLU A 46 -8.33 20.43 3.04
N TYR A 47 -8.67 20.15 1.78
CA TYR A 47 -8.85 18.82 1.26
C TYR A 47 -8.08 18.64 -0.05
N CYS A 48 -7.66 17.41 -0.32
CA CYS A 48 -7.16 16.98 -1.63
C CYS A 48 -8.21 16.12 -2.32
N VAL A 49 -8.32 16.22 -3.65
CA VAL A 49 -9.16 15.31 -4.44
C VAL A 49 -8.30 14.71 -5.54
N VAL A 50 -8.19 13.39 -5.54
CA VAL A 50 -7.38 12.65 -6.50
C VAL A 50 -8.22 11.57 -7.18
N ASP A 51 -8.08 11.44 -8.49
CA ASP A 51 -8.61 10.28 -9.22
C ASP A 51 -7.61 9.12 -9.10
N TYR A 52 -8.10 7.93 -8.76
CA TYR A 52 -7.27 6.74 -8.64
C TYR A 52 -6.60 6.40 -9.97
N ASP A 53 -5.30 6.18 -9.92
CA ASP A 53 -4.48 5.67 -11.00
C ASP A 53 -3.74 4.41 -10.48
N PRO A 54 -3.92 3.23 -11.11
CA PRO A 54 -3.26 2.00 -10.67
C PRO A 54 -1.73 2.06 -10.74
N ASN A 55 -1.15 3.01 -11.48
CA ASN A 55 0.29 3.21 -11.56
C ASN A 55 0.84 4.19 -10.52
N ARG A 56 -0.02 4.83 -9.72
CA ARG A 56 0.37 5.84 -8.73
C ARG A 56 0.00 5.40 -7.32
N ILE A 57 0.92 5.65 -6.40
CA ILE A 57 0.72 5.47 -4.97
C ILE A 57 0.25 6.79 -4.38
N ILE A 58 -0.77 6.73 -3.54
CA ILE A 58 -1.29 7.89 -2.85
C ILE A 58 -0.67 7.92 -1.46
N LYS A 59 0.00 9.03 -1.14
CA LYS A 59 0.55 9.32 0.18
C LYS A 59 -0.19 10.51 0.80
N LEU A 60 -0.57 10.34 2.05
CA LEU A 60 -1.19 11.38 2.86
C LEU A 60 -0.24 11.75 4.00
N LEU A 61 0.19 13.00 4.02
CA LEU A 61 1.00 13.57 5.10
C LEU A 61 0.07 14.35 6.04
N CYS A 62 -0.24 13.78 7.19
CA CYS A 62 -1.11 14.36 8.19
C CYS A 62 -0.31 14.90 9.38
N PRO A 63 -0.65 16.09 9.93
CA PRO A 63 -0.11 16.51 11.21
C PRO A 63 -0.58 15.59 12.33
N ILE A 64 0.28 15.39 13.33
CA ILE A 64 -0.09 14.76 14.60
C ILE A 64 -0.54 15.87 15.55
N VAL A 65 -1.75 15.72 16.12
CA VAL A 65 -2.25 16.67 17.12
C VAL A 65 -1.87 16.16 18.51
N HIS A 66 -0.92 16.83 19.15
CA HIS A 66 -0.59 16.56 20.55
C HIS A 66 -1.57 17.30 21.46
N ASN A 67 -2.45 16.57 22.14
CA ASN A 67 -3.24 17.12 23.24
C ASN A 67 -2.46 16.98 24.55
N GLU A 68 -2.52 18.00 25.42
CA GLU A 68 -1.86 17.95 26.73
C GLU A 68 -2.35 16.74 27.55
N GLY A 69 -1.41 15.89 27.97
CA GLY A 69 -1.69 14.69 28.77
C GLY A 69 -2.08 13.44 27.97
N GLU A 70 -2.19 13.51 26.64
CA GLU A 70 -2.39 12.32 25.79
C GLU A 70 -1.04 11.83 25.24
N HIS A 71 -0.81 10.51 25.28
CA HIS A 71 0.29 9.89 24.53
C HIS A 71 0.03 10.04 23.03
N THR A 72 1.11 10.21 22.26
CA THR A 72 1.08 10.31 20.79
C THR A 72 0.21 9.21 20.20
N LYS A 73 -0.94 9.58 19.62
CA LYS A 73 -1.87 8.61 19.05
C LYS A 73 -1.25 8.01 17.80
N MET A 74 -1.29 6.69 17.67
CA MET A 74 -1.00 6.02 16.40
C MET A 74 -2.13 6.29 15.41
N TYR A 75 -1.85 6.27 14.10
CA TYR A 75 -2.90 6.54 13.10
C TYR A 75 -3.99 5.46 13.21
N ASN A 76 -5.26 5.86 13.22
CA ASN A 76 -6.36 4.91 13.33
C ASN A 76 -6.79 4.43 11.93
N SER A 77 -6.82 3.12 11.71
CA SER A 77 -7.30 2.55 10.44
C SER A 77 -8.72 2.98 10.07
N SER A 78 -9.57 3.32 11.05
CA SER A 78 -10.94 3.81 10.83
C SER A 78 -10.99 5.23 10.26
N TYR A 79 -9.88 5.97 10.24
CA TYR A 79 -9.82 7.29 9.62
C TYR A 79 -9.88 7.24 8.10
N CYS A 80 -9.81 6.05 7.51
CA CYS A 80 -10.09 5.83 6.11
C CYS A 80 -11.38 5.01 5.95
N PHE A 81 -12.35 5.55 5.23
CA PHE A 81 -13.67 4.95 5.07
C PHE A 81 -14.25 5.18 3.67
N ARG A 82 -15.16 4.31 3.26
CA ARG A 82 -15.95 4.49 2.04
C ARG A 82 -16.90 5.66 2.22
N TYR A 83 -16.84 6.60 1.28
CA TYR A 83 -17.63 7.81 1.28
C TYR A 83 -18.90 7.65 0.45
N LYS A 84 -20.06 7.62 1.10
CA LYS A 84 -21.39 7.47 0.46
C LYS A 84 -22.09 8.80 0.11
N GLY A 85 -21.39 9.95 0.22
CA GLY A 85 -21.94 11.28 -0.11
C GLY A 85 -22.27 12.12 1.14
N ILE A 86 -22.41 13.44 0.93
CA ILE A 86 -22.80 14.41 1.98
C ILE A 86 -24.29 14.25 2.28
N LYS A 87 -24.66 14.07 3.56
CA LYS A 87 -25.96 14.47 4.08
C LYS A 87 -25.75 15.82 4.81
N ASP A 88 -26.37 16.89 4.31
CA ASP A 88 -26.43 18.22 4.97
C ASP A 88 -25.12 19.01 5.21
N ARG A 89 -24.24 19.07 4.19
CA ARG A 89 -23.05 19.97 4.11
C ARG A 89 -22.02 19.85 5.25
N LEU A 90 -22.11 18.82 6.07
CA LEU A 90 -21.15 18.45 7.10
C LEU A 90 -20.69 17.00 6.85
N ILE A 91 -19.44 16.68 7.12
CA ILE A 91 -18.98 15.28 7.21
C ILE A 91 -19.63 14.72 8.49
N ILE A 92 -20.88 14.27 8.41
CA ILE A 92 -21.59 13.67 9.53
C ILE A 92 -21.38 12.16 9.46
N SER A 93 -20.44 11.70 10.29
CA SER A 93 -20.27 10.32 10.74
C SER A 93 -21.61 9.74 11.17
N ASN A 94 -22.05 8.67 10.52
CA ASN A 94 -22.94 7.64 11.09
C ASN A 94 -23.08 6.41 10.16
N ASN A 95 -22.74 6.53 8.87
CA ASN A 95 -22.76 5.42 7.90
C ASN A 95 -21.38 5.20 7.23
N GLU A 96 -20.30 5.47 7.95
CA GLU A 96 -18.93 5.31 7.45
C GLU A 96 -18.53 3.83 7.58
N GLU A 97 -18.32 3.18 6.44
CA GLU A 97 -17.83 1.80 6.40
C GLU A 97 -16.31 1.81 6.27
N PRO A 98 -15.57 1.18 7.18
CA PRO A 98 -14.11 1.15 7.09
C PRO A 98 -13.64 0.51 5.79
N ILE A 99 -12.58 1.06 5.19
CA ILE A 99 -12.14 0.63 3.86
C ILE A 99 -11.68 -0.83 3.79
N TYR A 100 -11.20 -1.40 4.88
CA TYR A 100 -10.81 -2.82 4.91
C TYR A 100 -11.99 -3.78 4.79
N LYS A 101 -13.23 -3.32 5.06
CA LYS A 101 -14.45 -4.11 4.84
C LYS A 101 -14.98 -3.90 3.43
N THR A 102 -14.94 -2.67 2.93
CA THR A 102 -15.53 -2.31 1.64
C THR A 102 -14.61 -2.50 0.44
N LEU A 103 -13.30 -2.56 0.68
CA LEU A 103 -12.25 -2.77 -0.30
C LEU A 103 -11.25 -3.80 0.25
N PRO A 104 -11.64 -5.09 0.25
CA PRO A 104 -10.71 -6.16 0.60
C PRO A 104 -9.44 -6.06 -0.24
N GLY A 105 -8.29 -6.30 0.38
CA GLY A 105 -7.01 -6.21 -0.29
C GLY A 105 -6.41 -4.79 -0.39
N ILE A 106 -7.07 -3.73 0.10
CA ILE A 106 -6.41 -2.44 0.30
C ILE A 106 -5.31 -2.55 1.36
N ILE A 107 -4.18 -1.89 1.17
CA ILE A 107 -3.08 -1.85 2.14
C ILE A 107 -2.89 -0.42 2.61
N LEU A 108 -2.89 -0.23 3.94
CA LEU A 108 -2.48 0.99 4.59
C LEU A 108 -1.16 0.76 5.32
N GLU A 109 -0.16 1.59 5.03
CA GLU A 109 1.10 1.63 5.78
C GLU A 109 1.31 3.03 6.33
N ASN A 110 1.69 3.14 7.60
CA ASN A 110 1.96 4.42 8.23
C ASN A 110 3.38 4.44 8.80
N GLN A 111 4.08 5.54 8.54
CA GLN A 111 5.37 5.85 9.17
C GLN A 111 5.29 7.19 9.89
N PHE A 112 5.87 7.25 11.08
CA PHE A 112 5.98 8.47 11.85
C PHE A 112 7.27 9.19 11.48
N VAL A 113 7.17 10.29 10.73
CA VAL A 113 8.35 11.04 10.28
C VAL A 113 8.07 12.53 10.43
N TYR A 114 9.00 13.25 11.09
CA TYR A 114 8.90 14.70 11.32
C TYR A 114 7.57 15.16 11.93
N ASP A 115 7.08 14.44 12.94
CA ASP A 115 5.82 14.73 13.63
C ASP A 115 4.57 14.71 12.73
N ARG A 116 4.62 13.84 11.71
CA ARG A 116 3.54 13.61 10.77
C ARG A 116 3.28 12.13 10.61
N TYR A 117 2.02 11.77 10.42
CA TYR A 117 1.66 10.49 9.82
C TYR A 117 1.99 10.55 8.33
N ASN A 118 2.81 9.61 7.86
CA ASN A 118 3.07 9.39 6.44
C ASN A 118 2.33 8.12 6.03
N LEU A 119 1.07 8.29 5.67
CA LEU A 119 0.17 7.21 5.32
C LEU A 119 0.29 6.91 3.82
N GLY A 120 0.83 5.74 3.49
CA GLY A 120 0.74 5.14 2.16
C GLY A 120 -0.56 4.37 2.00
N ILE A 121 -1.32 4.69 0.95
CA ILE A 121 -2.57 4.04 0.57
C ILE A 121 -2.31 3.29 -0.73
N TYR A 122 -2.24 1.96 -0.66
CA TYR A 122 -2.01 1.10 -1.82
C TYR A 122 -3.30 0.35 -2.15
N MET A 123 -3.74 0.51 -3.39
CA MET A 123 -4.93 -0.14 -3.89
C MET A 123 -4.62 -0.78 -5.23
N MET A 124 -4.96 -2.06 -5.36
CA MET A 124 -4.83 -2.79 -6.62
C MET A 124 -6.04 -2.53 -7.51
N PRO A 125 -5.90 -2.69 -8.85
CA PRO A 125 -7.03 -2.61 -9.74
C PRO A 125 -8.00 -3.77 -9.44
N LEU A 126 -9.06 -3.47 -8.70
CA LEU A 126 -10.12 -4.41 -8.33
C LEU A 126 -11.36 -4.13 -9.18
N LYS A 127 -12.17 -5.16 -9.44
CA LYS A 127 -13.45 -4.98 -10.12
C LYS A 127 -14.44 -4.30 -9.18
N LEU A 128 -14.92 -3.11 -9.58
CA LEU A 128 -15.98 -2.41 -8.86
C LEU A 128 -17.35 -2.60 -9.52
N GLU A 129 -18.40 -2.70 -8.71
CA GLU A 129 -19.79 -2.71 -9.19
C GLU A 129 -20.26 -1.32 -9.61
N GLU A 130 -19.79 -0.29 -8.91
CA GLU A 130 -20.11 1.12 -9.12
C GLU A 130 -18.91 2.02 -8.80
N ASP A 131 -18.95 3.26 -9.29
CA ASP A 131 -17.97 4.28 -8.90
C ASP A 131 -18.01 4.47 -7.38
N MET A 132 -16.84 4.64 -6.77
CA MET A 132 -16.74 4.83 -5.33
C MET A 132 -15.77 5.95 -4.97
N SER A 133 -15.85 6.38 -3.71
CA SER A 133 -14.88 7.31 -3.15
C SER A 133 -14.40 6.79 -1.81
N ILE A 134 -13.10 6.88 -1.57
CA ILE A 134 -12.50 6.71 -0.24
C ILE A 134 -12.21 8.10 0.30
N VAL A 135 -12.51 8.31 1.58
CA VAL A 135 -12.07 9.50 2.31
C VAL A 135 -11.15 9.04 3.44
N CYS A 136 -9.96 9.63 3.51
CA CYS A 136 -9.05 9.49 4.64
C CYS A 136 -8.88 10.83 5.33
N VAL A 137 -9.06 10.86 6.66
CA VAL A 137 -9.03 12.07 7.47
C VAL A 137 -7.78 12.14 8.34
N CYS A 138 -7.39 13.36 8.72
CA CYS A 138 -6.36 13.58 9.73
C CYS A 138 -6.99 13.99 11.07
N ASP A 139 -6.23 13.85 12.15
CA ASP A 139 -6.57 14.47 13.43
C ASP A 139 -6.69 16.00 13.29
N THR A 140 -7.66 16.57 14.01
CA THR A 140 -7.91 18.01 14.03
C THR A 140 -7.66 18.59 15.41
N LYS A 141 -7.01 19.74 15.49
CA LYS A 141 -6.91 20.50 16.73
C LYS A 141 -8.29 20.87 17.25
N ASN A 142 -8.44 20.89 18.57
CA ASN A 142 -9.69 21.23 19.26
C ASN A 142 -10.25 22.62 18.88
N GLU A 143 -9.39 23.54 18.44
CA GLU A 143 -9.76 24.88 17.94
C GLU A 143 -10.51 24.85 16.60
N TYR A 144 -10.46 23.75 15.85
CA TYR A 144 -11.12 23.56 14.54
C TYR A 144 -12.28 22.55 14.58
N LYS A 145 -12.91 22.35 15.74
CA LYS A 145 -14.06 21.45 15.91
C LYS A 145 -15.09 21.62 14.77
N GLY A 146 -15.32 20.55 14.02
CA GLY A 146 -16.29 20.48 12.92
C GLY A 146 -15.71 20.61 11.50
N ILE A 147 -14.40 20.88 11.34
CA ILE A 147 -13.73 20.89 10.02
C ILE A 147 -12.53 19.96 10.08
N THR A 148 -12.60 18.85 9.34
CA THR A 148 -11.57 17.82 9.30
C THR A 148 -10.86 17.81 7.95
N PRO A 149 -9.53 18.04 7.89
CA PRO A 149 -8.76 17.86 6.68
C PRO A 149 -8.87 16.43 6.17
N TYR A 150 -9.00 16.28 4.85
CA TYR A 150 -9.16 14.97 4.24
C TYR A 150 -8.56 14.88 2.84
N ILE A 151 -8.23 13.67 2.44
CA ILE A 151 -8.06 13.33 1.03
C ILE A 151 -9.27 12.52 0.57
N LYS A 152 -9.84 12.89 -0.58
CA LYS A 152 -10.86 12.12 -1.28
C LYS A 152 -10.27 11.48 -2.52
N ILE A 153 -10.24 10.16 -2.53
CA ILE A 153 -9.79 9.34 -3.64
C ILE A 153 -11.02 8.88 -4.41
N LYS A 154 -11.16 9.31 -5.66
CA LYS A 154 -12.25 8.90 -6.55
C LYS A 154 -11.81 7.69 -7.35
N ILE A 155 -12.61 6.63 -7.31
CA ILE A 155 -12.30 5.37 -7.98
C ILE A 155 -13.43 5.10 -8.96
N LYS A 156 -13.10 5.12 -10.25
CA LYS A 156 -14.07 4.82 -11.29
C LYS A 156 -14.15 3.32 -11.49
N LYS A 157 -15.34 2.81 -11.75
CA LYS A 157 -15.58 1.43 -12.21
C LYS A 157 -14.80 1.11 -13.48
N SER A 158 -14.50 2.10 -14.32
CA SER A 158 -13.69 1.91 -15.53
C SER A 158 -12.22 1.60 -15.26
N ASN A 159 -11.73 1.81 -14.03
CA ASN A 159 -10.32 1.58 -13.69
C ASN A 159 -10.00 0.10 -13.40
N ASN A 160 -10.94 -0.80 -13.72
CA ASN A 160 -10.79 -2.24 -13.66
C ASN A 160 -9.70 -2.69 -14.66
N VAL A 161 -8.51 -3.04 -14.15
CA VAL A 161 -7.44 -3.66 -14.94
C VAL A 161 -6.99 -4.92 -14.21
N VAL A 162 -7.84 -5.94 -14.19
CA VAL A 162 -7.33 -7.29 -13.95
C VAL A 162 -6.89 -7.78 -15.33
N GLY A 163 -5.58 -7.71 -15.61
CA GLY A 163 -4.82 -8.27 -16.74
C GLY A 163 -5.45 -8.16 -18.15
N ALA A 164 -4.74 -7.62 -19.14
CA ALA A 164 -5.21 -7.68 -20.53
C ALA A 164 -5.54 -9.15 -20.93
N GLY A 165 -6.84 -9.51 -20.93
CA GLY A 165 -7.33 -10.87 -21.20
C GLY A 165 -7.79 -11.72 -20.00
N SER A 166 -7.85 -11.19 -18.77
CA SER A 166 -8.36 -11.95 -17.61
C SER A 166 -9.89 -12.00 -17.59
N ALA A 167 -10.47 -13.20 -17.66
CA ALA A 167 -11.88 -13.43 -17.36
C ALA A 167 -12.19 -13.43 -15.85
N ASN A 168 -11.15 -13.44 -15.01
CA ASN A 168 -11.29 -13.49 -13.56
C ASN A 168 -11.33 -12.08 -12.95
N GLU A 169 -12.28 -11.90 -12.04
CA GLU A 169 -12.56 -10.65 -11.33
C GLU A 169 -11.61 -10.40 -10.15
N HIS A 170 -10.78 -11.40 -9.82
CA HIS A 170 -9.87 -11.43 -8.68
C HIS A 170 -8.40 -11.44 -9.13
N ILE A 171 -7.52 -10.91 -8.27
CA ILE A 171 -6.07 -10.90 -8.49
C ILE A 171 -5.52 -12.31 -8.31
N LYS A 172 -4.60 -12.75 -9.17
CA LYS A 172 -3.97 -14.08 -9.04
C LYS A 172 -3.24 -14.18 -7.70
N GLY A 173 -3.56 -15.14 -6.86
CA GLY A 173 -2.90 -15.22 -5.55
C GLY A 173 -3.55 -16.16 -4.57
N CYS A 174 -2.88 -16.29 -3.44
CA CYS A 174 -3.25 -17.16 -2.33
C CYS A 174 -3.80 -16.32 -1.18
N ASP A 175 -5.05 -16.59 -0.80
CA ASP A 175 -5.69 -16.01 0.37
C ASP A 175 -5.81 -17.07 1.47
N PHE A 176 -4.80 -17.12 2.33
CA PHE A 176 -4.73 -18.03 3.47
C PHE A 176 -5.65 -17.64 4.64
N GLY A 177 -6.23 -16.44 4.57
CA GLY A 177 -7.35 -16.05 5.42
C GLY A 177 -8.67 -16.67 5.00
N ASN A 178 -8.71 -17.39 3.87
CA ASN A 178 -9.89 -18.05 3.31
C ASN A 178 -11.08 -17.09 3.16
N ASN A 179 -10.86 -15.86 2.68
CA ASN A 179 -11.95 -14.93 2.47
C ASN A 179 -12.77 -15.30 1.23
N GLN A 180 -14.09 -15.35 1.38
CA GLN A 180 -15.04 -15.71 0.34
C GLN A 180 -16.11 -14.63 0.17
N GLY A 181 -16.82 -14.64 -0.95
CA GLY A 181 -17.90 -13.68 -1.24
C GLY A 181 -17.37 -12.25 -1.38
N GLU A 182 -18.00 -11.29 -0.71
CA GLU A 182 -17.64 -9.87 -0.78
C GLU A 182 -16.24 -9.55 -0.27
N HIS A 183 -15.61 -10.44 0.50
CA HIS A 183 -14.25 -10.28 1.00
C HIS A 183 -13.19 -10.96 0.14
N GLN A 184 -13.57 -11.64 -0.94
CA GLN A 184 -12.63 -12.33 -1.82
C GLN A 184 -12.03 -11.38 -2.86
N PHE A 185 -10.71 -11.21 -2.82
CA PHE A 185 -9.96 -10.38 -3.77
C PHE A 185 -8.80 -11.13 -4.44
N LEU A 186 -8.42 -12.30 -3.92
CA LEU A 186 -7.47 -13.21 -4.56
C LEU A 186 -8.18 -14.44 -5.14
N THR A 187 -7.57 -15.07 -6.14
CA THR A 187 -8.16 -16.19 -6.89
C THR A 187 -8.29 -17.48 -6.08
N ILE A 188 -7.43 -17.73 -5.09
CA ILE A 188 -7.37 -19.00 -4.35
C ILE A 188 -7.59 -18.73 -2.86
N PRO A 189 -8.84 -18.74 -2.36
CA PRO A 189 -9.12 -18.76 -0.94
C PRO A 189 -8.93 -20.17 -0.38
N GLN A 190 -8.08 -20.30 0.64
CA GLN A 190 -7.86 -21.57 1.33
C GLN A 190 -7.46 -21.35 2.79
N SER A 191 -7.77 -22.28 3.68
CA SER A 191 -7.25 -22.25 5.04
C SER A 191 -5.85 -22.83 5.09
N HIS A 192 -4.96 -22.20 5.85
CA HIS A 192 -3.61 -22.72 6.13
C HIS A 192 -3.65 -24.07 6.88
N GLU A 193 -4.72 -24.38 7.61
CA GLU A 193 -4.89 -25.66 8.31
C GLU A 193 -5.25 -26.81 7.34
N GLU A 194 -5.96 -26.50 6.26
CA GLU A 194 -6.43 -27.49 5.28
C GLU A 194 -5.39 -27.74 4.20
N ASN A 195 -4.78 -26.67 3.69
CA ASN A 195 -3.73 -26.74 2.69
C ASN A 195 -2.65 -25.68 2.95
N ALA A 196 -1.50 -26.16 3.41
CA ALA A 196 -0.36 -25.30 3.72
C ALA A 196 0.38 -24.81 2.47
N VAL A 197 0.12 -25.33 1.27
CA VAL A 197 0.83 -24.92 0.05
C VAL A 197 -0.15 -24.44 -1.02
N CYS A 198 0.14 -23.32 -1.63
CA CYS A 198 -0.64 -22.75 -2.74
C CYS A 198 0.29 -22.37 -3.88
N ASP A 199 0.03 -22.91 -5.08
CA ASP A 199 0.86 -22.71 -6.25
C ASP A 199 0.20 -21.76 -7.26
N ILE A 200 0.91 -20.71 -7.65
CA ILE A 200 0.42 -19.68 -8.58
C ILE A 200 1.24 -19.71 -9.86
N GLN A 201 0.55 -19.93 -10.99
CA GLN A 201 1.11 -19.73 -12.33
C GLN A 201 0.86 -18.29 -12.79
N ALA A 202 1.91 -17.57 -13.13
CA ALA A 202 1.85 -16.18 -13.52
C ALA A 202 2.62 -15.92 -14.82
N ASN A 203 2.12 -14.98 -15.61
CA ASN A 203 2.70 -14.53 -16.86
C ASN A 203 3.30 -13.12 -16.73
N PRO A 204 4.20 -12.73 -17.64
CA PRO A 204 4.68 -11.36 -17.72
C PRO A 204 3.52 -10.35 -17.78
N GLY A 205 3.59 -9.30 -16.97
CA GLY A 205 2.54 -8.29 -16.86
C GLY A 205 1.41 -8.60 -15.88
N ASP A 206 1.32 -9.82 -15.35
CA ASP A 206 0.33 -10.17 -14.32
C ASP A 206 0.59 -9.44 -13.00
N ILE A 207 -0.49 -9.25 -12.23
CA ILE A 207 -0.45 -8.86 -10.83
C ILE A 207 -0.74 -10.11 -10.01
N VAL A 208 0.16 -10.42 -9.06
CA VAL A 208 -0.01 -11.51 -8.10
C VAL A 208 -0.08 -11.00 -6.66
N GLY A 209 -0.73 -11.74 -5.77
CA GLY A 209 -0.92 -11.36 -4.38
C GLY A 209 -0.80 -12.51 -3.39
N ILE A 210 -0.62 -12.13 -2.12
CA ILE A 210 -0.70 -13.00 -0.94
C ILE A 210 -1.48 -12.28 0.15
N ASN A 211 -2.31 -13.02 0.88
CA ASN A 211 -2.99 -12.53 2.07
C ASN A 211 -2.99 -13.58 3.17
N CYS A 212 -2.64 -13.17 4.40
CA CYS A 212 -2.58 -14.08 5.54
C CYS A 212 -3.75 -13.97 6.52
N ILE A 213 -4.63 -12.98 6.38
CA ILE A 213 -5.65 -12.67 7.38
C ILE A 213 -7.08 -12.86 6.88
N ASN A 214 -7.97 -13.24 7.78
CA ASN A 214 -9.40 -13.19 7.51
C ASN A 214 -9.94 -11.77 7.82
N TYR A 215 -10.69 -11.16 6.91
CA TYR A 215 -11.26 -9.82 7.09
C TYR A 215 -12.51 -9.80 8.00
N ASN A 216 -13.05 -10.97 8.36
CA ASN A 216 -14.10 -11.09 9.36
C ASN A 216 -13.50 -10.90 10.77
N GLU A 217 -13.95 -9.85 11.48
CA GLU A 217 -13.32 -9.25 12.68
C GLU A 217 -13.27 -10.10 13.96
N GLN A 218 -13.41 -11.42 13.89
CA GLN A 218 -13.38 -12.28 15.08
C GLN A 218 -12.32 -13.37 15.05
N ASP A 219 -11.49 -13.41 14.01
CA ASP A 219 -10.46 -14.43 13.93
C ASP A 219 -9.30 -14.14 14.87
N LEU A 220 -9.16 -14.96 15.91
CA LEU A 220 -8.08 -14.89 16.89
C LEU A 220 -6.72 -15.15 16.23
N GLU A 221 -6.69 -15.82 15.08
CA GLU A 221 -5.48 -16.16 14.34
C GLU A 221 -4.81 -14.95 13.70
N ASN A 222 -5.57 -13.88 13.45
CA ASN A 222 -5.06 -12.63 12.92
C ASN A 222 -4.09 -11.89 13.86
N LYS A 223 -4.04 -12.24 15.15
CA LYS A 223 -3.27 -11.48 16.16
C LYS A 223 -1.76 -11.66 16.03
N ASP A 224 -1.30 -12.85 15.65
CA ASP A 224 0.13 -13.20 15.64
C ASP A 224 0.67 -13.59 14.26
N VAL A 225 -0.15 -13.45 13.22
CA VAL A 225 0.25 -13.76 11.85
C VAL A 225 1.29 -12.77 11.31
N ARG A 226 2.26 -13.31 10.57
CA ARG A 226 3.34 -12.55 9.92
C ARG A 226 3.55 -13.04 8.51
N LEU A 227 3.83 -12.10 7.60
CA LEU A 227 4.32 -12.41 6.26
C LEU A 227 5.83 -12.67 6.34
N GLU A 228 6.33 -13.66 5.59
CA GLU A 228 7.74 -14.00 5.50
C GLU A 228 8.18 -14.18 4.02
N PRO A 229 9.22 -13.46 3.55
CA PRO A 229 9.90 -12.36 4.22
C PRO A 229 8.93 -11.25 4.65
N SER A 230 9.26 -10.55 5.73
CA SER A 230 8.41 -9.53 6.36
C SER A 230 7.99 -8.35 5.47
N ASN A 231 8.69 -8.22 4.34
CA ASN A 231 8.48 -7.26 3.27
C ASN A 231 8.29 -7.94 1.90
N CYS A 232 7.85 -9.21 1.85
CA CYS A 232 7.39 -9.82 0.60
C CYS A 232 6.37 -8.88 -0.06
N PHE A 233 6.40 -8.58 -1.37
CA PHE A 233 7.27 -9.13 -2.42
C PHE A 233 8.57 -8.35 -2.67
N SER A 234 8.87 -7.29 -1.93
CA SER A 234 10.15 -6.58 -2.12
C SER A 234 11.36 -7.50 -1.91
N THR A 235 11.27 -8.40 -0.92
CA THR A 235 12.18 -9.54 -0.75
C THR A 235 11.38 -10.82 -0.92
N VAL A 236 11.91 -11.75 -1.71
CA VAL A 236 11.32 -13.08 -1.89
C VAL A 236 12.32 -14.16 -1.49
N SER A 237 11.81 -15.33 -1.11
CA SER A 237 12.62 -16.52 -0.88
C SER A 237 12.63 -17.38 -2.14
N PHE A 238 13.75 -18.01 -2.46
CA PHE A 238 13.86 -19.00 -3.52
C PHE A 238 14.93 -20.02 -3.16
N SER A 239 14.90 -21.19 -3.79
CA SER A 239 15.88 -22.25 -3.58
C SER A 239 16.85 -22.29 -4.75
N LEU A 240 18.15 -22.28 -4.45
CA LEU A 240 19.17 -22.73 -5.40
C LEU A 240 19.31 -24.24 -5.28
N TYR A 241 19.84 -24.91 -6.30
CA TYR A 241 20.01 -26.38 -6.44
C TYR A 241 20.56 -27.17 -5.22
N THR A 242 20.92 -26.52 -4.11
CA THR A 242 21.53 -27.06 -2.90
C THR A 242 20.64 -27.07 -1.64
N PHE A 243 19.31 -27.02 -1.77
CA PHE A 243 18.34 -27.01 -0.64
C PHE A 243 18.50 -25.84 0.35
N ASN A 244 19.30 -24.83 0.02
CA ASN A 244 19.43 -23.61 0.81
C ASN A 244 18.48 -22.54 0.25
N PHE A 245 17.60 -22.05 1.13
CA PHE A 245 16.73 -20.94 0.81
C PHE A 245 17.49 -19.63 0.88
N VAL A 246 17.49 -18.88 -0.22
CA VAL A 246 18.07 -17.54 -0.32
C VAL A 246 16.96 -16.52 -0.34
N LYS A 247 17.13 -15.44 0.42
CA LYS A 247 16.25 -14.26 0.38
C LYS A 247 16.93 -13.18 -0.48
N MET A 248 16.23 -12.62 -1.46
CA MET A 248 16.77 -11.53 -2.27
C MET A 248 15.71 -10.52 -2.68
N ASN A 249 16.15 -9.31 -3.05
CA ASN A 249 15.25 -8.31 -3.60
C ASN A 249 14.69 -8.78 -4.95
N ILE A 250 13.37 -8.68 -5.14
CA ILE A 250 12.72 -9.13 -6.38
C ILE A 250 13.22 -8.41 -7.63
N ASN A 251 13.66 -7.15 -7.51
CA ASN A 251 14.16 -6.38 -8.65
C ASN A 251 15.52 -6.90 -9.17
N ASN A 252 16.23 -7.72 -8.39
CA ASN A 252 17.42 -8.42 -8.88
C ASN A 252 17.06 -9.60 -9.80
N ILE A 253 15.83 -10.12 -9.69
CA ILE A 253 15.30 -11.21 -10.52
C ILE A 253 14.50 -10.60 -11.69
N PHE A 254 13.60 -9.68 -11.38
CA PHE A 254 12.71 -9.00 -12.32
C PHE A 254 12.95 -7.48 -12.28
N PRO A 255 13.86 -6.96 -13.10
CA PRO A 255 14.06 -5.52 -13.21
C PRO A 255 12.75 -4.82 -13.55
N ASN A 256 12.46 -3.71 -12.84
CA ASN A 256 11.23 -2.93 -12.98
C ASN A 256 9.94 -3.61 -12.47
N ALA A 257 10.03 -4.70 -11.71
CA ALA A 257 8.89 -5.16 -10.94
C ALA A 257 8.43 -4.06 -9.97
N LYS A 258 7.11 -3.94 -9.79
CA LYS A 258 6.51 -3.08 -8.76
C LYS A 258 5.96 -3.98 -7.67
N TYR A 259 6.11 -3.62 -6.42
CA TYR A 259 5.58 -4.39 -5.31
C TYR A 259 4.98 -3.47 -4.27
N TYR A 260 3.94 -3.95 -3.60
CA TYR A 260 3.19 -3.16 -2.64
C TYR A 260 2.99 -3.96 -1.35
N PRO A 261 3.33 -3.39 -0.18
CA PRO A 261 3.86 -2.04 0.01
C PRO A 261 5.32 -1.89 -0.47
N GLU A 262 5.67 -0.73 -1.04
CA GLU A 262 7.03 -0.47 -1.55
C GLU A 262 8.08 -0.30 -0.43
N SER A 263 7.63 0.16 0.72
CA SER A 263 8.43 0.27 1.93
C SER A 263 7.68 -0.44 3.05
N SER A 264 8.28 -1.46 3.66
CA SER A 264 7.76 -1.98 4.92
C SER A 264 8.10 -0.98 6.02
N ALA A 265 7.09 -0.32 6.60
CA ALA A 265 7.29 0.47 7.80
C ALA A 265 7.86 -0.44 8.89
N PHE A 266 9.07 -0.15 9.37
CA PHE A 266 9.64 -0.84 10.52
C PHE A 266 10.01 0.17 11.59
N PRO A 267 9.45 0.06 12.81
CA PRO A 267 8.40 -0.90 13.22
C PRO A 267 7.04 -0.63 12.51
N LYS A 268 6.28 -1.69 12.24
CA LYS A 268 4.94 -1.60 11.65
C LYS A 268 4.00 -0.93 12.65
N ASP A 269 3.14 -0.02 12.19
CA ASP A 269 2.11 0.59 13.03
C ASP A 269 1.17 -0.52 13.57
N PRO A 270 1.08 -0.73 14.90
CA PRO A 270 0.21 -1.74 15.48
C PRO A 270 -1.27 -1.63 15.05
N ASN A 271 -1.77 -0.42 14.80
CA ASN A 271 -3.14 -0.20 14.33
C ASN A 271 -3.35 -0.64 12.88
N LEU A 272 -2.27 -0.77 12.11
CA LEU A 272 -2.28 -1.17 10.71
C LEU A 272 -1.70 -2.58 10.50
N LYS A 273 -1.37 -3.31 11.57
CA LYS A 273 -0.76 -4.64 11.51
C LYS A 273 -1.51 -5.62 10.60
N LYS A 274 -2.85 -5.54 10.57
CA LYS A 274 -3.70 -6.36 9.68
C LYS A 274 -3.33 -6.21 8.20
N PHE A 275 -3.08 -4.99 7.74
CA PHE A 275 -2.70 -4.70 6.34
C PHE A 275 -1.30 -5.20 5.99
N SER A 276 -0.44 -5.32 7.00
CA SER A 276 0.97 -5.65 6.84
C SER A 276 1.24 -7.12 6.47
N THR A 277 0.17 -7.90 6.29
CA THR A 277 0.18 -9.32 5.95
C THR A 277 -0.49 -9.61 4.61
N THR A 278 -0.85 -8.55 3.90
CA THR A 278 -1.29 -8.56 2.50
C THR A 278 -0.19 -7.91 1.67
N SER A 279 0.09 -8.46 0.50
CA SER A 279 1.10 -7.89 -0.41
C SER A 279 0.80 -8.24 -1.86
N TYR A 280 1.34 -7.43 -2.76
CA TYR A 280 1.20 -7.59 -4.21
C TYR A 280 2.52 -7.41 -4.96
N LEU A 281 2.64 -8.12 -6.07
CA LEU A 281 3.71 -7.99 -7.04
C LEU A 281 3.11 -7.78 -8.43
N TRP A 282 3.47 -6.68 -9.05
CA TRP A 282 3.27 -6.48 -10.48
C TRP A 282 4.51 -6.98 -11.23
N ILE A 283 4.32 -8.09 -11.92
CA ILE A 283 5.37 -8.71 -12.73
C ILE A 283 5.60 -7.83 -13.97
N PRO A 284 6.86 -7.50 -14.33
CA PRO A 284 7.12 -6.69 -15.50
C PRO A 284 6.62 -7.40 -16.78
N ALA A 285 6.30 -6.60 -17.81
CA ALA A 285 5.87 -7.13 -19.10
C ALA A 285 6.95 -7.95 -19.82
N HIS A 286 8.22 -7.76 -19.44
CA HIS A 286 9.34 -8.53 -19.96
C HIS A 286 10.01 -9.31 -18.84
N VAL A 287 9.92 -10.64 -18.92
CA VAL A 287 10.57 -11.59 -18.03
C VAL A 287 11.50 -12.46 -18.88
N PRO A 288 12.83 -12.33 -18.75
CA PRO A 288 13.76 -12.98 -19.66
C PRO A 288 13.83 -14.50 -19.48
N GLN A 289 13.62 -15.00 -18.26
CA GLN A 289 13.73 -16.40 -17.89
C GLN A 289 12.64 -16.76 -16.90
N GLU A 290 12.18 -18.01 -16.94
CA GLU A 290 11.26 -18.50 -15.92
C GLU A 290 11.91 -18.43 -14.54
N PHE A 291 11.11 -18.16 -13.52
CA PHE A 291 11.62 -18.09 -12.15
C PHE A 291 10.59 -18.57 -11.14
N PHE A 292 11.09 -19.26 -10.12
CA PHE A 292 10.31 -19.80 -9.02
C PHE A 292 10.73 -19.13 -7.71
N PHE A 293 9.78 -18.53 -7.02
CA PHE A 293 10.00 -17.93 -5.71
C PHE A 293 8.79 -18.19 -4.81
N PHE A 294 8.94 -17.95 -3.52
CA PHE A 294 7.88 -18.15 -2.55
C PHE A 294 7.91 -17.10 -1.43
N CYS A 295 6.75 -16.91 -0.84
CA CYS A 295 6.55 -16.23 0.43
C CYS A 295 5.64 -17.08 1.31
N SER A 296 5.67 -16.85 2.61
CA SER A 296 4.86 -17.61 3.56
C SER A 296 4.13 -16.72 4.56
N CYS A 297 3.02 -17.23 5.06
CA CYS A 297 2.28 -16.71 6.19
C CYS A 297 2.63 -17.57 7.41
N GLN A 298 3.30 -16.99 8.39
CA GLN A 298 3.61 -17.64 9.67
C GLN A 298 2.50 -17.35 10.66
N TYR A 299 1.85 -18.42 11.12
CA TYR A 299 0.84 -18.40 12.18
C TYR A 299 1.42 -18.97 13.46
N ALA A 300 0.72 -18.79 14.59
CA ALA A 300 1.16 -19.35 15.86
C ALA A 300 1.24 -20.89 15.87
N LYS A 301 0.44 -21.56 15.03
CA LYS A 301 0.30 -23.03 15.01
C LYS A 301 0.79 -23.69 13.71
N GLY A 302 1.31 -22.92 12.76
CA GLY A 302 1.70 -23.46 11.46
C GLY A 302 2.22 -22.41 10.49
N GLU A 303 2.56 -22.86 9.30
CA GLU A 303 3.04 -22.02 8.20
C GLU A 303 2.27 -22.38 6.93
N ALA A 304 1.88 -21.37 6.16
CA ALA A 304 1.35 -21.53 4.81
C ALA A 304 2.32 -20.89 3.81
N ILE A 305 2.56 -21.56 2.68
CA ILE A 305 3.54 -21.20 1.67
C ILE A 305 2.83 -20.95 0.35
N ALA A 306 2.98 -19.74 -0.20
CA ALA A 306 2.60 -19.42 -1.56
C ALA A 306 3.82 -19.52 -2.46
N THR A 307 3.76 -20.39 -3.47
CA THR A 307 4.77 -20.51 -4.51
C THR A 307 4.30 -19.79 -5.77
N TYR A 308 5.23 -19.13 -6.45
CA TYR A 308 4.97 -18.35 -7.65
C TYR A 308 5.87 -18.84 -8.77
N HIS A 309 5.24 -19.32 -9.83
CA HIS A 309 5.85 -19.85 -11.04
C HIS A 309 5.64 -18.81 -12.14
N VAL A 310 6.67 -18.01 -12.42
CA VAL A 310 6.58 -16.94 -13.43
C VAL A 310 7.14 -17.44 -14.75
N SER A 311 6.33 -17.43 -15.79
CA SER A 311 6.73 -17.85 -17.14
C SER A 311 7.61 -16.79 -17.82
N SER A 312 8.46 -17.24 -18.75
CA SER A 312 9.28 -16.32 -19.55
C SER A 312 8.47 -15.66 -20.67
N SER A 313 8.85 -14.44 -21.05
CA SER A 313 8.33 -13.76 -22.24
C SER A 313 8.81 -14.38 -23.56
N ALA A 314 9.73 -15.36 -23.53
CA ALA A 314 10.37 -15.92 -24.71
C ALA A 314 9.50 -16.92 -25.51
N LEU A 315 8.23 -17.11 -25.12
CA LEU A 315 7.27 -17.97 -25.80
C LEU A 315 6.11 -17.16 -26.40
N ALA A 316 6.44 -16.23 -27.29
CA ALA A 316 5.53 -15.71 -28.30
C ALA A 316 6.33 -15.55 -29.59
N VAL A 317 6.66 -16.69 -30.22
CA VAL A 317 7.20 -16.76 -31.59
C VAL A 317 6.05 -16.76 -32.57
#